data_AF-A0A066Z4N4-F1
#
_entry.id   AF-A0A066Z4N4-F1
#
_cell.length_a   1.000
_cell.length_b   1.000
_cell.length_c   1.000
_cell.angle_alpha   90.00
_cell.angle_beta   90.00
_cell.angle_gamma   90.00
#
_symmetry.space_group_name_H-M   'P 1'
#
loop_
_entity.id
_entity.type
_entity.pdbx_description
1 polymer ?
#
loop_
_entity_poly.entity_id
_entity_poly.type
_entity_poly.pdbx_seq_one_letter_code
_entity_poly.pdbx_strand_id
1 'polypeptide(L)' 'MRLVVIEVGGGFFYLMAAGSRAYLAVLADEGVDAGLVGQRMRDLVARIGEHLTTPARTGEQFA' A
#
# COMPACT_ATOMS: atom_id res chain seq x y z
N MET A 1 5.20 9.27 6.08
CA MET A 1 3.75 9.21 5.79
C MET A 1 3.27 7.78 5.95
N ARG A 2 2.10 7.52 6.54
CA ARG A 2 1.61 6.15 6.85
C ARG A 2 0.53 5.65 5.88
N LEU A 3 -0.25 6.58 5.33
CA LEU A 3 -1.25 6.36 4.29
C LEU A 3 -1.25 7.58 3.36
N VAL A 4 -1.31 7.33 2.06
CA VAL A 4 -1.60 8.34 1.03
C VAL A 4 -2.85 7.87 0.29
N VAL A 5 -3.76 8.79 0.03
CA VAL A 5 -4.98 8.53 -0.75
C VAL A 5 -4.99 9.52 -1.90
N ILE A 6 -5.18 9.02 -3.11
CA ILE A 6 -5.27 9.81 -4.34
C ILE A 6 -6.63 9.53 -4.95
N GLU A 7 -7.40 10.57 -5.20
CA GLU A 7 -8.61 10.45 -6.01
C GLU A 7 -8.22 10.24 -7.47
N VAL A 8 -8.78 9.21 -8.07
CA VAL A 8 -8.57 8.85 -9.48
C VAL A 8 -9.93 8.61 -10.11
N GLY A 9 -10.07 8.80 -11.42
CA GLY A 9 -11.39 8.77 -12.07
C GLY A 9 -12.23 7.56 -11.68
N GLY A 10 -13.37 7.80 -11.00
CA GLY A 10 -14.30 6.77 -10.53
C GLY A 10 -13.99 6.14 -9.17
N GLY A 11 -12.97 6.62 -8.43
CA GLY A 11 -12.65 6.07 -7.12
C GLY A 11 -11.34 6.59 -6.50
N PHE A 12 -10.66 5.71 -5.78
CA PHE A 12 -9.52 6.07 -4.94
C PHE A 12 -8.38 5.06 -5.03
N PHE A 13 -7.15 5.58 -5.07
CA PHE A 13 -5.90 4.83 -4.96
C PHE A 13 -5.28 5.06 -3.57
N TYR A 14 -5.19 4.00 -2.78
CA TYR A 14 -4.64 4.01 -1.44
C TYR A 14 -3.23 3.41 -1.45
N LEU A 15 -2.30 4.05 -0.75
CA LEU A 15 -0.94 3.55 -0.55
C LEU A 15 -0.58 3.57 0.94
N MET A 16 -0.42 2.40 1.54
CA MET A 16 -0.10 2.24 2.97
C MET A 16 1.28 1.64 3.16
N ALA A 17 2.06 2.15 4.12
CA ALA A 17 3.32 1.53 4.50
C ALA A 17 3.05 0.10 5.01
N ALA A 18 3.68 -0.90 4.40
CA ALA A 18 3.37 -2.31 4.65
C ALA A 18 4.55 -3.11 5.21
N GLY A 19 5.78 -2.60 5.11
CA GLY A 19 6.98 -3.25 5.64
C GLY A 19 8.20 -2.41 5.32
N SER A 20 9.40 -2.89 5.67
CA SER A 20 10.62 -2.18 5.29
C SER A 20 10.71 -2.13 3.77
N ARG A 21 10.81 -0.91 3.23
CA ARG A 21 10.89 -0.64 1.78
C ARG A 21 9.70 -1.21 0.99
N ALA A 22 8.54 -1.38 1.63
CA ALA A 22 7.36 -1.99 1.04
C ALA A 22 6.09 -1.21 1.34
N TYR A 23 5.18 -1.17 0.36
CA TYR A 23 3.89 -0.51 0.45
C TYR A 23 2.78 -1.42 -0.07
N LEU A 24 1.61 -1.38 0.58
CA LEU A 24 0.37 -1.98 0.11
C LEU A 24 -0.39 -0.94 -0.69
N ALA A 25 -0.69 -1.26 -1.95
CA ALA A 25 -1.50 -0.43 -2.84
C ALA A 25 -2.89 -1.07 -3.05
N VAL A 26 -3.95 -0.26 -2.98
CA VAL A 26 -5.34 -0.70 -3.20
C VAL A 26 -6.04 0.31 -4.10
N LEU A 27 -6.79 -0.18 -5.09
CA LEU A 27 -7.76 0.60 -5.85
C LEU A 27 -9.16 0.23 -5.37
N ALA A 28 -10.02 1.23 -5.17
CA ALA A 28 -11.42 1.04 -4.83
C ALA A 28 -12.29 2.03 -5.59
N ASP A 29 -13.49 1.61 -5.99
CA ASP A 29 -14.48 2.47 -6.64
C ASP A 29 -15.07 3.49 -5.64
N GLU A 30 -15.67 4.56 -6.16
CA GLU A 30 -16.25 5.67 -5.38
C GLU A 30 -17.35 5.25 -4.38
N GLY A 31 -18.00 4.11 -4.61
CA GLY A 31 -19.04 3.57 -3.73
C GLY A 31 -18.51 2.81 -2.51
N VAL A 32 -17.19 2.63 -2.39
CA VAL A 32 -16.58 1.86 -1.30
C VAL A 32 -16.29 2.75 -0.09
N ASP A 33 -16.68 2.31 1.10
CA ASP A 33 -16.40 3.04 2.34
C ASP A 33 -14.89 3.16 2.61
N ALA A 34 -14.39 4.40 2.61
CA ALA A 34 -12.97 4.69 2.79
C ALA A 34 -12.44 4.29 4.19
N GLY A 35 -13.29 4.36 5.22
CA GLY A 35 -12.94 3.92 6.57
C GLY A 35 -12.73 2.40 6.63
N LEU A 36 -13.59 1.65 5.96
CA LEU A 36 -13.51 0.20 5.82
C LEU A 36 -12.26 -0.20 5.04
N VAL A 37 -11.95 0.45 3.91
CA VAL A 37 -10.71 0.19 3.15
C VAL A 37 -9.50 0.41 4.04
N GLY A 38 -9.42 1.56 4.73
CA GLY A 38 -8.32 1.85 5.64
C GLY A 38 -8.19 0.83 6.78
N GLN A 39 -9.31 0.38 7.37
CA GLN A 39 -9.30 -0.65 8.41
C GLN A 39 -8.78 -1.98 7.88
N ARG A 40 -9.29 -2.45 6.73
CA ARG A 40 -8.86 -3.71 6.12
C ARG A 40 -7.39 -3.68 5.70
N MET A 41 -6.90 -2.55 5.19
CA MET A 41 -5.49 -2.37 4.89
C MET A 41 -4.62 -2.47 6.15
N ARG A 42 -5.02 -1.83 7.26
CA ARG A 42 -4.30 -1.94 8.55
C ARG A 42 -4.27 -3.38 9.05
N ASP A 43 -5.41 -4.06 9.04
CA ASP A 43 -5.51 -5.46 9.45
C ASP A 43 -4.60 -6.36 8.58
N LEU A 44 -4.56 -6.13 7.27
CA LEU A 44 -3.71 -6.88 6.35
C LEU A 44 -2.23 -6.61 6.63
N VAL A 45 -1.81 -5.35 6.72
CA VAL A 45 -0.43 -4.99 7.03
C VAL A 45 0.01 -5.56 8.37
N ALA A 46 -0.83 -5.53 9.41
CA ALA A 46 -0.50 -6.12 10.70
C ALA A 46 -0.29 -7.65 10.62
N ARG A 47 -1.00 -8.33 9.71
CA ARG A 47 -0.91 -9.79 9.56
C ARG A 47 0.25 -10.26 8.69
N ILE A 48 0.58 -9.51 7.63
CA ILE A 48 1.55 -9.97 6.62
C ILE A 48 2.70 -8.99 6.35
N GLY A 49 2.72 -7.83 7.00
CA GLY A 49 3.63 -6.74 6.65
C GLY A 49 5.12 -7.08 6.71
N GLU A 50 5.52 -7.85 7.72
CA GLU A 50 6.91 -8.34 7.84
C GLU A 50 7.32 -9.24 6.66
N HIS A 51 6.37 -10.00 6.11
CA HIS A 51 6.59 -10.85 4.92
C HIS A 51 6.58 -10.05 3.61
N LEU A 52 6.08 -8.81 3.61
CA LEU A 52 6.05 -7.94 2.43
C LEU A 52 7.33 -7.13 2.25
N THR A 53 8.28 -7.20 3.19
CA THR A 53 9.56 -6.51 3.12
C THR A 53 10.29 -6.87 1.82
N THR A 54 10.68 -5.84 1.07
CA THR A 54 11.40 -6.02 -0.19
C THR A 54 12.87 -5.62 0.01
N PRO A 55 13.84 -6.52 -0.23
CA PRO A 55 15.26 -6.17 -0.15
C PRO A 55 15.60 -5.07 -1.15
N ALA A 56 16.71 -4.37 -0.93
CA ALA A 56 17.19 -3.41 -1.91
C ALA A 56 17.38 -4.11 -3.26
N ARG A 57 16.90 -3.49 -4.35
CA ARG A 57 17.27 -3.94 -5.68
C ARG A 57 18.75 -3.64 -5.83
N THR A 58 19.60 -4.65 -5.71
CA THR A 58 21.01 -4.52 -6.12
C THR A 58 20.95 -4.22 -7.60
N GLY A 59 21.25 -2.97 -7.99
CA GLY A 59 21.32 -2.64 -9.40
C GLY A 59 22.32 -3.57 -10.07
N GLU A 60 22.05 -3.98 -11.32
CA GLU A 60 23.16 -4.23 -12.22
C GLU A 60 24.09 -3.02 -12.08
N GLN A 61 25.28 -3.28 -11.58
CA GLN A 61 26.35 -2.30 -11.56
C GLN A 61 26.58 -1.99 -13.03
N PHE A 62 26.03 -0.87 -13.52
CA PHE A 62 26.42 -0.33 -14.82
C PHE A 62 27.91 0.01 -14.71
N ALA A 63 28.74 -0.96 -15.09
CA ALA A 63 30.16 -0.81 -15.35
C ALA A 63 30.34 -0.20 -16.74
#